data_AF-A0A238X289-F1
#
_entry.id   AF-A0A238X289-F1
#
_cell.length_a   1.000
_cell.length_b   1.000
_cell.length_c   1.000
_cell.angle_alpha   90.00
_cell.angle_beta   90.00
_cell.angle_gamma   90.00
#
_symmetry.space_group_name_H-M   'P 1'
#
loop_
_entity.id
_entity.type
_entity.pdbx_description
1 polymer ?
#
loop_
_entity_poly.entity_id
_entity_poly.type
_entity_poly.pdbx_seq_one_letter_code
_entity_poly.pdbx_strand_id
1 'polypeptide(L)'
;MPAGNAPQAGRWYAACLYATGHGWAVVRDMALPGTTAGGPGHYQQQAAPGSYPTHEQAQAAANQLNAPPRLRPADRNGMLPAPADDYHPHPWELQEPLTPLRHA
;
A
#
# COMPACT_ATOMS: atom_id res chain seq x y z
N MET A 1 20.17 -12.21 4.70
CA MET A 1 19.17 -12.50 3.65
C MET A 1 18.49 -11.19 3.28
N PRO A 2 18.71 -10.58 2.10
CA PRO A 2 17.91 -9.42 1.72
C PRO A 2 16.48 -9.91 1.44
N ALA A 3 15.51 -9.24 2.05
CA ALA A 3 14.09 -9.49 1.82
C ALA A 3 13.81 -9.41 0.32
N GLY A 4 13.29 -10.50 -0.26
CA GLY A 4 12.92 -10.55 -1.67
C GLY A 4 11.94 -9.43 -1.96
N ASN A 5 12.29 -8.58 -2.93
CA ASN A 5 11.43 -7.52 -3.41
C ASN A 5 10.20 -8.20 -4.04
N ALA A 6 9.10 -8.31 -3.30
CA ALA A 6 7.88 -8.89 -3.83
C ALA A 6 7.48 -8.09 -5.07
N PRO A 7 7.04 -8.75 -6.17
CA PRO A 7 6.64 -8.06 -7.38
C PRO A 7 5.58 -7.00 -7.06
N GLN A 8 5.94 -5.73 -7.19
CA GLN A 8 5.04 -4.63 -6.86
C GLN A 8 4.04 -4.48 -8.02
N ALA A 9 2.81 -4.90 -7.77
CA ALA A 9 1.71 -4.74 -8.72
C ALA A 9 1.27 -3.27 -8.78
N GLY A 10 1.03 -2.77 -9.99
CA GLY A 10 0.51 -1.44 -10.27
C GLY A 10 -0.99 -1.30 -9.96
N ARG A 11 -1.55 -0.14 -10.32
CA ARG A 11 -2.99 0.14 -10.19
C ARG A 11 -3.80 -0.64 -11.22
N TRP A 12 -5.03 -0.98 -10.88
CA TRP A 12 -5.98 -1.55 -11.83
C TRP A 12 -6.55 -0.46 -12.76
N TYR A 13 -6.71 -0.76 -14.04
CA TYR A 13 -7.31 0.13 -15.03
C TYR A 13 -8.11 -0.65 -16.09
N ALA A 14 -9.03 0.04 -16.75
CA ALA A 14 -9.82 -0.54 -17.83
C ALA A 14 -8.97 -0.68 -19.11
N ALA A 15 -9.04 -1.85 -19.76
CA ALA A 15 -8.38 -2.13 -21.02
C ALA A 15 -9.36 -2.78 -22.01
N CYS A 16 -9.22 -2.46 -23.29
CA CYS A 16 -10.09 -3.03 -24.33
C CYS A 16 -9.60 -4.43 -24.73
N LEU A 17 -10.53 -5.39 -24.81
CA LEU A 17 -10.27 -6.78 -25.16
C LEU A 17 -10.26 -6.97 -26.68
N TYR A 18 -9.20 -6.57 -27.37
CA TYR A 18 -9.16 -6.69 -28.84
C TYR A 18 -8.99 -8.13 -29.36
N ALA A 19 -8.44 -9.04 -28.55
CA ALA A 19 -8.09 -10.40 -28.98
C ALA A 19 -9.25 -11.41 -28.91
N THR A 20 -10.29 -11.14 -28.10
CA THR A 20 -11.36 -12.11 -27.81
C THR A 20 -12.78 -11.61 -28.13
N GLY A 21 -12.94 -10.39 -28.64
CA GLY A 21 -14.24 -9.86 -29.08
C GLY A 21 -14.38 -8.35 -28.89
N HIS A 22 -15.62 -7.86 -28.76
CA HIS A 22 -15.91 -6.50 -28.32
C HIS A 22 -16.18 -6.52 -26.82
N GLY A 23 -15.27 -5.95 -26.03
CA GLY A 23 -15.43 -5.90 -24.58
C GLY A 23 -14.29 -5.17 -23.87
N TRP A 24 -14.45 -5.01 -22.57
CA TRP A 24 -13.49 -4.38 -21.68
C TRP A 24 -13.07 -5.35 -20.58
N ALA A 25 -11.84 -5.25 -20.12
CA ALA A 25 -11.33 -5.99 -18.97
C ALA A 25 -10.69 -5.02 -18.00
N VAL A 26 -10.42 -5.52 -16.79
CA VAL A 26 -9.68 -4.80 -15.78
C VAL A 26 -8.34 -5.48 -15.61
N VAL A 27 -7.26 -4.74 -15.85
CA VAL A 27 -5.89 -5.24 -15.82
C VAL A 27 -5.03 -4.35 -14.94
N ARG A 28 -3.88 -4.87 -14.50
CA ARG A 28 -2.84 -4.08 -13.83
C ARG A 28 -1.45 -4.49 -14.30
N ASP A 29 -0.52 -3.56 -14.25
CA ASP A 29 0.91 -3.85 -14.45
C ASP A 29 1.45 -4.74 -13.34
N MET A 30 2.26 -5.71 -13.69
CA MET A 30 3.04 -6.52 -12.75
C MET A 30 4.52 -6.25 -12.99
N ALA A 31 5.21 -5.66 -12.00
CA ALA A 31 6.66 -5.63 -12.00
C ALA A 31 7.18 -7.01 -11.61
N LEU A 32 7.68 -7.78 -12.57
CA LEU A 32 8.51 -8.94 -12.29
C LEU A 32 9.91 -8.50 -11.84
N PRO A 33 10.66 -9.35 -11.09
CA PRO A 33 12.05 -9.08 -10.78
C PRO A 33 12.85 -8.71 -12.05
N GLY A 34 13.46 -7.52 -12.05
CA GLY A 34 14.20 -6.99 -13.20
C GLY A 34 13.38 -6.17 -14.21
N THR A 35 12.09 -5.92 -13.96
CA THR A 35 11.22 -5.09 -14.81
C THR A 35 10.63 -3.91 -14.05
N THR A 36 10.39 -2.79 -14.73
CA THR A 36 9.77 -1.60 -14.14
C THR A 36 8.26 -1.63 -14.41
N ALA A 37 7.43 -1.33 -13.40
CA ALA A 37 5.98 -1.17 -13.58
C ALA A 37 5.69 -0.06 -14.61
N GLY A 38 4.84 -0.33 -15.61
CA GLY A 38 4.51 0.61 -16.69
C GLY A 38 5.43 0.56 -17.92
N GLY A 39 6.44 -0.33 -17.95
CA GLY A 39 7.17 -0.68 -19.18
C GLY A 39 6.47 -1.78 -20.01
N PRO A 40 7.05 -2.26 -21.13
CA PRO A 40 6.60 -3.50 -21.79
C PRO A 40 6.76 -4.66 -20.81
N GLY A 41 5.70 -4.90 -20.05
CA GLY A 41 5.70 -5.70 -18.84
C GLY A 41 4.54 -6.68 -18.84
N HIS A 42 4.51 -7.52 -17.83
CA HIS A 42 3.45 -8.51 -17.69
C HIS A 42 2.20 -7.83 -17.15
N TYR A 43 1.05 -8.17 -17.70
CA TYR A 43 -0.24 -7.70 -17.23
C TYR A 43 -0.96 -8.81 -16.49
N GLN A 44 -1.58 -8.47 -15.37
CA GLN A 44 -2.51 -9.36 -14.69
C GLN A 44 -3.94 -8.89 -14.95
N GLN A 45 -4.79 -9.80 -15.44
CA GLN A 45 -6.23 -9.57 -15.58
C GLN A 45 -6.98 -9.99 -14.31
N GLN A 46 -8.10 -9.32 -14.02
CA GLN A 46 -9.02 -9.70 -12.95
C GLN A 46 -9.66 -11.08 -13.22
N ALA A 47 -9.68 -11.96 -12.22
CA ALA A 47 -10.11 -13.36 -12.37
C ALA A 47 -11.61 -13.56 -12.69
N ALA A 48 -12.51 -12.78 -12.07
CA ALA A 48 -13.95 -12.78 -12.36
C ALA A 48 -14.51 -11.37 -12.04
N PRO A 49 -15.46 -10.82 -12.81
CA PRO A 49 -16.13 -11.41 -14.00
C PRO A 49 -15.26 -11.47 -15.27
N GLY A 50 -14.04 -10.94 -15.28
CA GLY A 50 -13.07 -11.11 -16.36
C GLY A 50 -13.34 -10.28 -17.62
N SER A 51 -14.60 -9.94 -17.92
CA SER A 51 -14.99 -9.03 -19.01
C SER A 51 -16.21 -8.18 -18.66
N TYR A 52 -16.26 -6.97 -19.22
CA TYR A 52 -17.31 -5.97 -19.06
C TYR A 52 -17.81 -5.52 -20.44
N PRO A 53 -19.11 -5.26 -20.60
CA PRO A 53 -19.68 -4.82 -21.87
C PRO A 53 -19.32 -3.37 -22.23
N THR A 54 -19.04 -2.52 -21.24
CA THR A 54 -18.71 -1.10 -21.47
C THR A 54 -17.47 -0.65 -20.70
N HIS A 55 -16.83 0.41 -21.20
CA HIS A 55 -15.69 1.05 -20.54
C HIS A 55 -16.05 1.52 -19.14
N GLU A 56 -17.21 2.13 -18.97
CA GLU A 56 -17.68 2.68 -17.68
C GLU A 56 -17.82 1.59 -16.61
N GLN A 57 -18.33 0.42 -16.98
CA GLN A 57 -18.43 -0.72 -16.05
C GLN A 57 -17.06 -1.26 -15.67
N ALA A 58 -16.13 -1.39 -16.63
CA ALA A 58 -14.75 -1.79 -16.34
C ALA A 58 -14.04 -0.75 -15.46
N GLN A 59 -14.23 0.54 -15.72
CA GLN A 59 -13.63 1.60 -14.92
C GLN A 59 -14.20 1.63 -13.50
N ALA A 60 -15.51 1.43 -13.33
CA ALA A 60 -16.12 1.32 -12.01
C ALA A 60 -15.55 0.13 -11.21
N ALA A 61 -15.35 -1.02 -11.87
CA ALA A 61 -14.72 -2.18 -11.25
C ALA A 61 -13.24 -1.93 -10.90
N ALA A 62 -12.48 -1.29 -11.78
CA ALA A 62 -11.10 -0.88 -11.49
C ALA A 62 -11.03 0.07 -10.28
N ASN A 63 -11.96 1.02 -10.18
CA ASN A 63 -12.05 1.94 -9.04
C ASN A 63 -12.34 1.20 -7.73
N GLN A 64 -13.20 0.17 -7.75
CA GLN A 64 -13.47 -0.66 -6.57
C GLN A 64 -12.25 -1.46 -6.13
N LEU A 65 -11.48 -2.02 -7.07
CA LEU A 65 -10.25 -2.76 -6.78
C LEU A 65 -9.11 -1.86 -6.28
N ASN A 66 -9.10 -0.60 -6.70
CA ASN A 66 -8.16 0.41 -6.22
C ASN A 66 -8.61 1.10 -4.93
N ALA A 67 -9.83 0.83 -4.44
CA ALA A 67 -10.34 1.48 -3.25
C ALA A 67 -9.47 1.10 -2.03
N PRO A 68 -9.10 2.07 -1.17
CA PRO A 68 -8.38 1.75 0.04
C PRO A 68 -9.24 0.82 0.92
N PRO A 69 -8.63 -0.11 1.67
CA PRO A 69 -9.37 -0.95 2.58
C PRO A 69 -10.21 -0.08 3.51
N ARG A 70 -11.51 -0.38 3.57
CA ARG A 70 -12.43 0.26 4.52
C ARG A 70 -12.02 -0.16 5.92
N LEU A 71 -11.16 0.63 6.55
CA LEU A 71 -10.85 0.50 7.98
C LEU A 71 -12.18 0.53 8.75
N ARG A 72 -12.35 -0.37 9.72
CA ARG A 72 -13.53 -0.30 10.60
C ARG A 72 -13.42 1.01 11.38
N PRO A 73 -14.53 1.60 11.84
CA PRO A 73 -14.48 2.80 12.67
C PRO A 73 -13.53 2.67 13.89
N ALA A 74 -13.43 1.46 14.46
CA ALA A 74 -12.49 1.14 15.55
C ALA A 74 -11.01 1.18 15.16
N ASP A 75 -10.69 0.95 13.88
CA ASP A 75 -9.32 0.95 13.34
C ASP A 75 -8.93 2.33 12.78
N ARG A 76 -9.91 3.25 12.66
CA ARG A 76 -9.74 4.56 12.01
C ARG A 76 -8.86 5.52 12.82
N ASN A 77 -8.87 5.34 14.12
CA ASN A 77 -7.91 5.93 15.03
C ASN A 77 -7.14 4.74 15.57
N GLY A 78 -5.94 4.46 15.06
CA GLY A 78 -4.96 3.77 15.88
C GLY A 78 -4.83 4.62 17.14
N MET A 79 -5.63 4.30 18.17
CA MET A 79 -5.45 4.81 19.50
C MET A 79 -4.09 4.29 19.89
N LEU A 80 -3.05 5.09 19.62
CA LEU A 80 -1.89 5.11 20.47
C LEU A 80 -2.47 5.10 21.89
N PRO A 81 -2.07 4.16 22.76
CA PRO A 81 -2.45 4.30 24.16
C PRO A 81 -2.16 5.74 24.53
N ALA A 82 -3.13 6.42 25.15
CA ALA A 82 -2.88 7.73 25.74
C ALA A 82 -1.53 7.63 26.43
N PRO A 83 -0.58 8.59 26.24
CA PRO A 83 0.69 8.53 26.94
C PRO A 83 0.34 8.20 28.37
N ALA A 84 0.76 7.02 28.83
CA ALA A 84 0.36 6.57 30.15
C ALA A 84 0.74 7.71 31.08
N ASP A 85 -0.19 8.15 31.93
CA ASP A 85 0.14 9.12 32.99
C ASP A 85 1.33 8.62 33.84
N ASP A 86 1.67 7.33 33.71
CA ASP A 86 2.90 6.68 34.14
C ASP A 86 4.06 6.79 33.12
N TYR A 87 4.39 8.00 32.65
CA TYR A 87 5.74 8.22 32.12
C TYR A 87 6.72 8.10 33.29
N HIS A 88 7.38 6.94 33.40
CA HIS A 88 8.50 6.75 34.30
C HIS A 88 9.78 7.15 33.55
N PRO A 89 10.45 8.25 33.92
CA PRO A 89 11.72 8.62 33.29
C PRO A 89 12.72 7.48 33.45
N HIS A 90 13.46 7.19 32.37
CA HIS A 90 14.51 6.19 32.44
C HIS A 90 15.59 6.64 33.45
N PRO A 91 16.25 5.71 34.16
CA PRO A 91 17.18 6.05 35.23
C PRO A 91 18.41 6.88 34.78
N TRP A 92 18.73 6.93 33.49
CA TRP A 92 19.77 7.82 32.94
C TRP A 92 19.27 9.25 32.66
N GLU A 93 17.96 9.49 32.64
CA GLU A 93 17.36 10.83 32.53
C GLU A 93 17.30 11.55 33.88
N LEU A 94 17.43 10.81 34.99
CA LEU A 94 17.45 11.32 36.36
C LEU A 94 18.85 11.69 36.85
N GLN A 95 19.88 11.56 36.01
CA GLN A 95 21.22 12.03 36.37
C GLN A 95 21.26 13.55 36.23
N GLU A 96 21.16 14.20 37.38
CA GLU A 96 21.30 15.64 37.59
C GLU A 96 22.45 16.25 36.77
N PRO A 97 22.37 17.54 36.38
CA PRO A 97 23.42 18.19 35.63
C PRO A 97 24.75 18.05 36.37
N LEU A 98 25.73 17.47 35.67
CA LEU A 98 27.14 17.46 36.05
C LEU A 98 27.50 18.84 36.57
N THR A 99 27.61 18.95 37.89
CA THR A 99 28.15 20.12 38.55
C THR A 99 29.54 20.33 37.98
N PRO A 100 29.87 21.51 37.41
CA PRO A 100 31.23 21.72 36.95
C PRO A 100 32.14 21.69 38.16
N LEU A 101 33.00 20.67 38.24
CA LEU A 101 34.17 20.64 39.11
C LEU A 101 35.08 21.80 38.69
N ARG A 102 34.89 22.97 39.32
CA ARG A 102 35.90 24.01 39.34
C ARG A 102 36.87 23.70 40.49
N HIS A 103 37.95 23.02 40.15
CA HIS A 103 39.19 23.10 40.90
C HIS A 103 40.00 24.32 40.44
N ALA A 104 40.71 24.91 41.41
CA ALA A 104 41.66 26.03 41.36
C ALA A 104 41.05 27.43 41.52
#